data_AF-A0A9D1VV24-F1
#
_entry.id   AF-A0A9D1VV24-F1
#
_cell.length_a   1.000
_cell.length_b   1.000
_cell.length_c   1.000
_cell.angle_alpha   90.00
_cell.angle_beta   90.00
_cell.angle_gamma   90.00
#
_symmetry.space_group_name_H-M   'P 1'
#
loop_
_entity.id
_entity.type
_entity.pdbx_description
1 polymer ?
#
loop_
_entity_poly.entity_id
_entity_poly.type
_entity_poly.pdbx_seq_one_letter_code
_entity_poly.pdbx_strand_id
1 'polypeptide(L)'
;MKNYKKTIIITTLVTLLPILLGVILWEKLPDSIATHWGADGQADGWSNKAFAVFGLPCILAAIHLFSVCIMLNDPKRKNIHKKPLTLVFWIVPVVSFVANGFTYMAALGSDIDISLIISILVGVLCIMLGNYMPKLQQNYTVGIKLPWTLNSAENWNRTHRLGGKLFIVVVV
;
A
#
# COMPACT_ATOMS: atom_id res chain seq x y z
N MET A 1 -13.70 10.42 -13.14
CA MET A 1 -13.86 10.43 -11.66
C MET A 1 -15.29 10.17 -11.19
N LYS A 2 -16.35 10.69 -11.85
CA LYS A 2 -17.75 10.61 -11.39
C LYS A 2 -18.21 9.20 -10.97
N ASN A 3 -17.86 8.17 -11.75
CA ASN A 3 -18.25 6.76 -11.48
C ASN A 3 -17.54 6.13 -10.28
N TYR A 4 -16.43 6.69 -9.81
CA TYR A 4 -15.63 6.17 -8.69
C TYR A 4 -15.69 7.07 -7.45
N LYS A 5 -16.49 8.15 -7.47
CA LYS A 5 -16.54 9.12 -6.36
C LYS A 5 -16.83 8.44 -5.02
N LYS A 6 -17.80 7.52 -4.97
CA LYS A 6 -18.13 6.75 -3.76
C LYS A 6 -16.96 5.90 -3.29
N THR A 7 -16.31 5.16 -4.18
CA THR A 7 -15.15 4.31 -3.86
C THR A 7 -13.97 5.13 -3.35
N ILE A 8 -13.68 6.28 -3.96
CA ILE A 8 -12.63 7.20 -3.51
C ILE A 8 -12.91 7.64 -2.08
N ILE A 9 -14.13 8.12 -1.80
CA ILE A 9 -14.53 8.57 -0.46
C ILE A 9 -14.36 7.44 0.56
N ILE A 10 -14.90 6.26 0.28
CA ILE A 10 -14.82 5.10 1.20
C ILE A 10 -13.35 4.74 1.47
N THR A 11 -12.54 4.60 0.42
CA THR A 11 -11.14 4.19 0.57
C THR A 11 -10.31 5.25 1.30
N THR A 12 -10.54 6.54 1.04
CA THR A 12 -9.90 7.62 1.80
C THR A 12 -10.32 7.62 3.27
N LEU A 13 -11.60 7.38 3.58
CA LEU A 13 -12.07 7.27 4.96
C LEU A 13 -11.42 6.09 5.68
N VAL A 14 -11.28 4.94 5.01
CA VAL A 14 -10.56 3.78 5.57
C VAL A 14 -9.08 4.11 5.80
N THR A 15 -8.42 4.83 4.88
CA THR A 15 -7.03 5.27 5.07
C THR A 15 -6.86 6.17 6.29
N LEU A 16 -7.86 6.99 6.61
CA LEU A 16 -7.87 7.92 7.75
C LEU A 16 -8.44 7.31 9.04
N LEU A 17 -9.06 6.13 8.97
CA LEU A 17 -9.63 5.43 10.12
C LEU A 17 -8.64 5.25 11.29
N PRO A 18 -7.34 5.00 11.08
CA PRO A 18 -6.38 4.91 12.18
C PRO A 18 -6.30 6.16 13.05
N ILE A 19 -6.63 7.35 12.52
CA ILE A 19 -6.70 8.58 13.33
C ILE A 19 -7.72 8.42 14.45
N LEU A 20 -8.91 7.86 14.14
CA LEU A 20 -9.94 7.60 15.14
C LEU A 20 -9.42 6.67 16.24
N LEU A 21 -8.72 5.59 15.85
CA LEU A 21 -8.12 4.66 16.81
C LEU A 21 -7.05 5.33 17.67
N GLY A 22 -6.17 6.12 17.07
CA GLY A 22 -5.14 6.86 17.80
C GLY A 22 -5.71 7.91 18.77
N VAL A 23 -6.83 8.55 18.42
CA VAL A 23 -7.55 9.46 19.32
C VAL A 23 -8.21 8.69 20.48
N ILE A 24 -8.82 7.53 20.23
CA ILE A 24 -9.39 6.68 21.28
C ILE A 24 -8.29 6.19 22.24
N LEU A 25 -7.09 5.90 21.72
CA LEU A 25 -5.95 5.43 22.48
C LEU A 25 -5.04 6.55 23.01
N TRP A 26 -5.41 7.82 22.83
CA TRP A 26 -4.52 8.97 23.01
C TRP A 26 -3.81 9.01 24.37
N GLU A 27 -4.56 8.77 25.46
CA GLU A 27 -4.05 8.76 26.84
C GLU A 27 -3.13 7.57 27.14
N LYS A 28 -3.23 6.50 26.35
CA LYS A 28 -2.41 5.28 26.51
C LYS A 28 -1.14 5.32 25.67
N LEU A 29 -1.09 6.20 24.66
CA LEU A 29 0.04 6.29 23.75
C LEU A 29 1.16 7.16 24.35
N PRO A 30 2.42 6.71 24.30
CA PRO A 30 3.56 7.49 24.74
C PRO A 30 3.78 8.71 23.83
N ASP A 31 4.49 9.72 24.34
CA ASP A 31 4.76 10.95 23.58
C ASP A 31 5.74 10.73 22.40
N SER A 32 6.56 9.68 22.47
CA SER A 32 7.44 9.21 21.40
C SER A 32 7.01 7.81 20.96
N ILE A 33 6.76 7.65 19.66
CA ILE A 33 6.25 6.43 19.04
C ILE A 33 7.22 5.99 17.95
N ALA A 34 7.59 4.71 17.97
CA ALA A 34 8.38 4.10 16.90
C ALA A 34 7.55 4.08 15.61
N THR A 35 8.13 4.57 14.52
CA THR A 35 7.47 4.68 13.21
C THR A 35 8.27 4.05 12.08
N HIS A 36 9.50 3.62 12.35
CA HIS A 36 10.37 2.92 11.44
C HIS A 36 11.19 1.88 12.20
N TRP A 37 11.44 0.74 11.54
CA TRP A 37 12.19 -0.39 12.08
C TRP A 37 13.22 -0.85 11.06
N GLY A 38 14.42 -1.15 11.55
CA GLY A 38 15.50 -1.75 10.79
C GLY A 38 15.22 -3.21 10.40
N ALA A 39 16.08 -3.77 9.54
CA ALA A 39 15.98 -5.17 9.10
C ALA A 39 16.23 -6.18 10.24
N ASP A 40 16.82 -5.73 11.34
CA ASP A 40 17.04 -6.47 12.58
C ASP A 40 15.82 -6.44 13.52
N GLY A 41 14.74 -5.74 13.13
CA GLY A 41 13.53 -5.58 13.92
C GLY A 41 13.62 -4.50 14.99
N GLN A 42 14.74 -3.77 15.08
CA GLN A 42 14.93 -2.71 16.07
C GLN A 42 14.35 -1.39 15.58
N ALA A 43 13.72 -0.63 16.47
CA ALA A 43 13.18 0.68 16.15
C ALA A 43 14.31 1.71 16.03
N ASP A 44 14.57 2.19 14.81
CA ASP A 44 15.61 3.17 14.49
C ASP A 44 15.05 4.55 14.07
N GLY A 45 13.71 4.66 13.90
CA GLY A 45 13.04 5.92 13.59
C GLY A 45 11.83 6.16 14.48
N TRP A 46 11.83 7.32 15.14
CA TRP A 46 10.85 7.71 16.14
C TRP A 46 10.17 9.02 15.76
N SER A 47 8.89 9.13 16.07
CA SER A 47 8.08 10.31 15.82
C SER A 47 7.35 10.75 17.08
N ASN A 48 6.99 12.04 17.16
CA ASN A 48 6.09 12.48 18.23
C ASN A 48 4.67 11.88 18.03
N LYS A 49 3.96 11.73 19.15
CA LYS A 49 2.60 11.15 19.20
C LYS A 49 1.63 11.78 18.20
N ALA A 50 1.62 13.11 18.08
CA ALA A 50 0.72 13.81 17.17
C ALA A 50 1.04 13.48 15.69
N PHE A 51 2.31 13.43 15.32
CA PHE A 51 2.73 13.08 13.97
C PHE A 51 2.42 11.61 13.65
N ALA A 52 2.67 10.70 14.58
CA ALA A 52 2.34 9.28 14.40
C ALA A 52 0.82 9.05 14.25
N VAL A 53 0.00 9.75 15.03
CA VAL A 53 -1.47 9.59 14.99
C VAL A 53 -2.12 10.32 13.81
N PHE A 54 -1.73 11.55 13.51
CA PHE A 54 -2.37 12.38 12.48
C PHE A 54 -1.55 12.45 11.19
N GLY A 55 -0.26 12.72 11.32
CA GLY A 55 0.65 12.96 10.19
C GLY A 55 0.75 11.74 9.27
N LEU A 56 1.04 10.56 9.81
CA LEU A 56 1.22 9.34 9.02
C LEU A 56 -0.04 8.97 8.21
N PRO A 57 -1.25 8.83 8.80
CA PRO A 57 -2.45 8.56 8.00
C PRO A 57 -2.76 9.64 6.97
N CYS A 58 -2.47 10.92 7.26
CA CYS A 58 -2.69 12.02 6.31
C CYS A 58 -1.74 11.95 5.11
N ILE A 59 -0.46 11.63 5.33
CA ILE A 59 0.51 11.40 4.24
C ILE A 59 0.06 10.22 3.39
N LEU A 60 -0.35 9.12 4.01
CA LEU A 60 -0.88 7.95 3.29
C LEU A 60 -2.16 8.27 2.52
N ALA A 61 -3.05 9.09 3.06
CA ALA A 61 -4.24 9.57 2.35
C ALA A 61 -3.86 10.44 1.13
N ALA A 62 -2.84 11.30 1.24
CA ALA A 62 -2.33 12.06 0.11
C ALA A 62 -1.75 11.15 -0.98
N ILE A 63 -0.94 10.15 -0.60
CA ILE A 63 -0.38 9.14 -1.53
C ILE A 63 -1.49 8.33 -2.20
N HIS A 64 -2.51 7.94 -1.45
CA HIS A 64 -3.68 7.23 -1.95
C HIS A 64 -4.42 8.05 -3.02
N LEU A 65 -4.77 9.30 -2.69
CA LEU A 65 -5.44 10.21 -3.62
C LEU A 65 -4.60 10.47 -4.86
N PHE A 66 -3.29 10.66 -4.71
CA PHE A 66 -2.36 10.84 -5.81
C PHE A 66 -2.33 9.61 -6.73
N SER A 67 -2.19 8.41 -6.15
CA SER A 67 -2.13 7.14 -6.89
C SER A 67 -3.43 6.86 -7.66
N VAL A 68 -4.57 7.07 -7.01
CA VAL A 68 -5.89 6.95 -7.67
C VAL A 68 -6.07 8.02 -8.75
N CYS A 69 -5.61 9.25 -8.51
CA CYS A 69 -5.69 10.32 -9.50
C CYS A 69 -4.92 9.97 -10.77
N ILE A 70 -3.65 9.55 -10.65
CA ILE A 70 -2.84 9.15 -11.81
C ILE A 70 -3.50 7.99 -12.56
N MET A 71 -3.91 6.94 -11.83
CA MET A 71 -4.53 5.76 -12.44
C MET A 71 -5.84 6.08 -13.17
N LEU A 72 -6.65 7.00 -12.63
CA LEU A 72 -7.91 7.39 -13.26
C LEU A 72 -7.73 8.31 -14.47
N ASN A 73 -6.58 8.98 -14.57
CA ASN A 73 -6.19 9.86 -15.68
C ASN A 73 -5.25 9.18 -16.69
N ASP A 74 -4.92 7.90 -16.52
CA ASP A 74 -4.12 7.15 -17.50
C ASP A 74 -4.82 7.12 -18.89
N PRO A 75 -4.16 7.53 -19.98
CA PRO A 75 -4.75 7.54 -21.32
C PRO A 75 -5.23 6.16 -21.81
N LYS A 76 -4.55 5.09 -21.36
CA LYS A 76 -4.87 3.69 -21.66
C LYS A 76 -5.69 3.02 -20.56
N ARG A 77 -6.25 3.77 -19.60
CA ARG A 77 -7.12 3.25 -18.53
C ARG A 77 -8.24 2.32 -19.02
N LYS A 78 -8.83 2.60 -20.20
CA LYS A 78 -9.93 1.78 -20.74
C LYS A 78 -9.53 0.32 -20.96
N ASN A 79 -8.24 0.07 -21.16
CA ASN A 79 -7.67 -1.26 -21.33
C ASN A 79 -7.41 -1.94 -19.96
N ILE A 80 -7.39 -1.18 -18.87
CA ILE A 80 -7.12 -1.73 -17.55
C ILE A 80 -8.37 -2.49 -17.06
N HIS A 81 -8.21 -3.78 -16.79
CA HIS A 81 -9.25 -4.59 -16.17
C HIS A 81 -9.66 -4.03 -14.80
N LYS A 82 -10.93 -4.27 -14.42
CA LYS A 82 -11.47 -3.83 -13.11
C LYS A 82 -10.64 -4.33 -11.92
N LYS A 83 -10.08 -5.54 -12.02
CA LYS A 83 -9.31 -6.20 -10.96
C LYS A 83 -8.04 -5.41 -10.53
N PRO A 84 -7.08 -5.10 -11.44
CA PRO A 84 -5.97 -4.21 -11.11
C PRO A 84 -6.38 -2.83 -10.61
N LEU A 85 -7.47 -2.28 -11.15
CA LEU A 85 -7.98 -0.99 -10.68
C LEU A 85 -8.45 -1.08 -9.22
N THR A 86 -9.18 -2.13 -8.85
CA THR A 86 -9.57 -2.40 -7.46
C THR A 86 -8.36 -2.51 -6.54
N LEU A 87 -7.26 -3.15 -6.99
CA LEU A 87 -6.04 -3.23 -6.20
C LEU A 87 -5.48 -1.84 -5.88
N VAL A 88 -5.38 -0.95 -6.87
CA VAL A 88 -4.90 0.44 -6.65
C VAL A 88 -5.79 1.18 -5.64
N PHE A 89 -7.10 0.94 -5.65
CA PHE A 89 -8.01 1.55 -4.68
C PHE A 89 -7.82 1.06 -3.24
N TRP A 90 -7.38 -0.18 -3.04
CA TRP A 90 -7.40 -0.82 -1.71
C TRP A 90 -6.02 -1.06 -1.10
N ILE A 91 -4.95 -1.06 -1.89
CA ILE A 91 -3.58 -1.30 -1.40
C ILE A 91 -3.16 -0.29 -0.33
N VAL A 92 -3.34 1.01 -0.56
CA VAL A 92 -2.94 2.06 0.40
C VAL A 92 -3.83 2.06 1.65
N PRO A 93 -5.17 1.97 1.56
CA PRO A 93 -6.01 1.83 2.76
C PRO A 93 -5.64 0.65 3.64
N VAL A 94 -5.38 -0.53 3.04
CA VAL A 94 -4.98 -1.74 3.79
C VAL A 94 -3.63 -1.51 4.46
N VAL A 95 -2.63 -1.03 3.73
CA VAL A 95 -1.30 -0.73 4.29
C VAL A 95 -1.41 0.31 5.41
N SER A 96 -2.24 1.35 5.25
CA SER A 96 -2.45 2.36 6.29
C SER A 96 -3.02 1.76 7.57
N PHE A 97 -4.08 0.97 7.45
CA PHE A 97 -4.71 0.35 8.61
C PHE A 97 -3.76 -0.59 9.34
N VAL A 98 -3.05 -1.43 8.58
CA VAL A 98 -2.12 -2.42 9.11
C VAL A 98 -0.90 -1.75 9.76
N ALA A 99 -0.24 -0.82 9.05
CA ALA A 99 0.95 -0.14 9.56
C ALA A 99 0.67 0.68 10.84
N ASN A 100 -0.41 1.49 10.85
CA ASN A 100 -0.75 2.26 12.05
C ASN A 100 -1.20 1.35 13.21
N GLY A 101 -1.92 0.26 12.92
CA GLY A 101 -2.27 -0.74 13.93
C GLY A 101 -1.03 -1.32 14.60
N PHE A 102 0.00 -1.67 13.82
CA PHE A 102 1.28 -2.13 14.36
C PHE A 102 2.00 -1.06 15.17
N THR A 103 2.07 0.17 14.67
CA THR A 103 2.64 1.30 15.39
C THR A 103 1.99 1.49 16.76
N TYR A 104 0.66 1.38 16.87
CA TYR A 104 -0.03 1.52 18.15
C TYR A 104 0.17 0.31 19.06
N MET A 105 0.16 -0.92 18.54
CA MET A 105 0.43 -2.11 19.36
C MET A 105 1.86 -2.12 19.93
N ALA A 106 2.84 -1.72 19.11
CA ALA A 106 4.23 -1.55 19.55
C ALA A 106 4.35 -0.44 20.60
N ALA A 107 3.67 0.70 20.39
CA ALA A 107 3.67 1.81 21.35
C ALA A 107 3.04 1.46 22.71
N LEU A 108 2.10 0.50 22.74
CA LEU A 108 1.48 -0.01 23.96
C LEU A 108 2.32 -1.10 24.66
N GLY A 109 3.52 -1.40 24.17
CA GLY A 109 4.44 -2.36 24.78
C GLY A 109 4.07 -3.82 24.53
N SER A 110 3.38 -4.12 23.42
CA SER A 110 3.11 -5.50 23.05
C SER A 110 4.39 -6.18 22.54
N ASP A 111 4.77 -7.31 23.13
CA ASP A 111 5.88 -8.16 22.68
C ASP A 111 5.51 -8.89 21.38
N ILE A 112 5.49 -8.14 20.29
CA ILE A 112 5.18 -8.64 18.96
C ILE A 112 6.48 -8.73 18.17
N ASP A 113 6.70 -9.86 17.51
CA ASP A 113 7.79 -9.99 16.54
C ASP A 113 7.47 -9.17 15.28
N ILE A 114 7.97 -7.94 15.28
CA ILE A 114 7.75 -6.95 14.21
C ILE A 114 8.34 -7.46 12.89
N SER A 115 9.49 -8.14 12.95
CA SER A 115 10.16 -8.71 11.79
C SER A 115 9.31 -9.79 11.13
N LEU A 116 8.73 -10.69 11.91
CA LEU A 116 7.82 -11.73 11.41
C LEU A 116 6.59 -11.11 10.73
N ILE A 117 5.98 -10.12 11.36
CA ILE A 117 4.78 -9.46 10.84
C ILE A 117 5.06 -8.73 9.54
N ILE A 118 6.13 -7.93 9.47
CA ILE A 118 6.52 -7.21 8.25
C ILE A 118 6.82 -8.23 7.14
N SER A 119 7.51 -9.32 7.46
CA SER A 119 7.81 -10.39 6.51
C SER A 119 6.54 -11.02 5.94
N ILE A 120 5.55 -11.33 6.79
CA ILE A 120 4.24 -11.85 6.36
C ILE A 120 3.53 -10.82 5.47
N LEU A 121 3.51 -9.53 5.87
CA LEU A 121 2.84 -8.47 5.12
C LEU A 121 3.46 -8.28 3.74
N VAL A 122 4.78 -8.19 3.65
CA VAL A 122 5.52 -8.11 2.39
C VAL A 122 5.26 -9.34 1.53
N GLY A 123 5.24 -10.53 2.15
CA GLY A 123 4.95 -11.76 1.44
C GLY A 123 3.56 -11.79 0.82
N VAL A 124 2.53 -11.46 1.60
CA VAL A 124 1.14 -11.35 1.12
C VAL A 124 1.02 -10.30 0.02
N LEU A 125 1.70 -9.16 0.16
CA LEU A 125 1.73 -8.10 -0.85
C LEU A 125 2.34 -8.58 -2.16
N CYS A 126 3.49 -9.25 -2.10
CA CYS A 126 4.19 -9.80 -3.26
C CYS A 126 3.38 -10.90 -3.96
N ILE A 127 2.73 -11.80 -3.21
CA ILE A 127 1.82 -12.81 -3.78
C ILE A 127 0.63 -12.15 -4.48
N MET A 128 0.02 -11.12 -3.87
CA MET A 128 -1.07 -10.37 -4.49
C MET A 128 -0.58 -9.72 -5.79
N LEU A 129 0.47 -8.90 -5.73
CA LEU A 129 1.03 -8.21 -6.90
C LEU A 129 1.41 -9.19 -8.01
N GLY A 130 2.07 -10.31 -7.66
CA GLY A 130 2.44 -11.36 -8.59
C GLY A 130 1.26 -11.99 -9.32
N ASN A 131 0.15 -12.21 -8.60
CA ASN A 131 -1.11 -12.72 -9.17
C ASN A 131 -1.86 -11.69 -10.04
N TYR A 132 -1.60 -10.39 -9.87
CA TYR A 132 -2.21 -9.32 -10.65
C TYR A 132 -1.38 -8.91 -11.87
N MET A 133 -0.05 -9.04 -11.83
CA MET A 133 0.83 -8.63 -12.93
C MET A 133 0.41 -9.21 -14.31
N PRO A 134 0.13 -10.52 -14.47
CA PRO A 134 -0.28 -11.07 -15.77
C PRO A 134 -1.62 -10.53 -16.30
N LYS A 135 -2.43 -9.91 -15.44
CA LYS A 135 -3.74 -9.33 -15.78
C LYS A 135 -3.66 -7.84 -16.11
N LEU A 136 -2.48 -7.22 -15.93
CA LEU A 136 -2.26 -5.84 -16.34
C LEU A 136 -2.19 -5.78 -17.86
N GLN A 137 -3.11 -5.06 -18.48
CA GLN A 137 -2.96 -4.66 -19.87
C GLN A 137 -2.02 -3.45 -19.95
N GLN A 138 -1.45 -3.22 -21.14
CA GLN A 138 -0.51 -2.14 -21.39
C GLN A 138 -1.10 -0.78 -21.01
N ASN A 139 -0.42 -0.08 -20.10
CA ASN A 139 -0.79 1.22 -19.58
C ASN A 139 0.46 2.03 -19.22
N TYR A 140 0.30 3.31 -18.88
CA TYR A 140 1.42 4.21 -18.57
C TYR A 140 1.66 4.41 -17.07
N THR A 141 0.77 3.90 -16.23
CA THR A 141 0.79 4.12 -14.78
C THR A 141 1.43 2.96 -14.01
N VAL A 142 0.92 1.74 -14.15
CA VAL A 142 1.24 0.57 -13.33
C VAL A 142 1.87 -0.55 -14.16
N GLY A 143 2.99 -1.09 -13.68
CA GLY A 143 3.68 -2.24 -14.26
C GLY A 143 5.16 -2.01 -14.52
N ILE A 144 5.79 -2.96 -15.23
CA ILE A 144 7.18 -2.90 -15.68
C ILE A 144 7.25 -2.08 -16.97
N LYS A 145 7.56 -0.79 -16.83
CA LYS A 145 7.52 0.21 -17.90
C LYS A 145 8.91 0.45 -18.49
N LEU A 146 9.19 -0.21 -19.60
CA LEU A 146 10.42 -0.10 -20.38
C LEU A 146 10.04 0.28 -21.82
N PRO A 147 10.93 0.93 -22.60
CA PRO A 147 10.60 1.37 -23.96
C PRO A 147 10.00 0.25 -24.82
N TRP A 148 10.54 -0.97 -24.74
CA TRP A 148 10.04 -2.13 -25.49
C TRP A 148 8.75 -2.75 -24.93
N THR A 149 8.44 -2.60 -23.63
CA THR A 149 7.16 -3.05 -23.07
C THR A 149 6.04 -2.06 -23.38
N LEU A 150 6.35 -0.77 -23.52
CA LEU A 150 5.39 0.27 -23.93
C LEU A 150 5.13 0.30 -25.45
N ASN A 151 6.06 -0.23 -26.25
CA ASN A 151 5.91 -0.31 -27.71
C ASN A 151 5.30 -1.63 -28.22
N SER A 152 5.32 -2.71 -27.42
CA SER A 152 4.76 -4.01 -27.83
C SER A 152 3.90 -4.63 -26.74
N ALA A 153 2.63 -4.89 -27.06
CA ALA A 153 1.68 -5.55 -26.15
C ALA A 153 2.09 -7.01 -25.85
N GLU A 154 2.72 -7.70 -26.81
CA GLU A 154 3.24 -9.05 -26.59
C GLU A 154 4.40 -9.03 -25.59
N ASN A 155 5.35 -8.10 -25.75
CA ASN A 155 6.44 -7.93 -24.79
C ASN A 155 5.90 -7.57 -23.40
N TRP A 156 4.93 -6.66 -23.33
CA TRP A 156 4.25 -6.33 -22.08
C TRP A 156 3.70 -7.57 -21.37
N ASN A 157 2.94 -8.40 -22.08
CA ASN A 157 2.31 -9.60 -21.53
C ASN A 157 3.36 -10.63 -21.08
N ARG A 158 4.42 -10.86 -21.86
CA ARG A 158 5.51 -11.77 -21.49
C ARG A 158 6.25 -11.29 -20.25
N THR A 159 6.62 -10.02 -20.19
CA THR A 159 7.33 -9.42 -19.07
C THR A 159 6.51 -9.49 -17.79
N HIS A 160 5.23 -9.13 -17.83
CA HIS A 160 4.38 -9.16 -16.65
C HIS A 160 4.00 -10.58 -16.21
N ARG A 161 3.92 -11.54 -17.14
CA ARG A 161 3.76 -12.96 -16.80
C ARG A 161 4.99 -13.51 -16.07
N LEU A 162 6.18 -13.20 -16.56
CA LEU A 162 7.42 -13.60 -15.89
C LEU A 162 7.59 -12.90 -14.55
N GLY A 163 7.46 -11.57 -14.52
CA GLY A 163 7.56 -10.81 -13.29
C GLY A 163 6.54 -11.26 -12.25
N GLY A 164 5.32 -11.63 -12.66
CA GLY A 164 4.31 -12.16 -11.75
C GLY A 164 4.76 -13.44 -11.05
N LYS A 165 5.41 -14.35 -11.78
CA LYS A 165 6.01 -15.56 -11.20
C LYS A 165 7.16 -15.23 -10.25
N LEU A 166 8.06 -14.32 -10.65
CA LEU A 166 9.20 -13.92 -9.83
C LEU A 166 8.77 -13.29 -8.49
N PHE A 167 7.74 -12.44 -8.51
CA PHE A 167 7.17 -11.85 -7.29
C PHE A 167 6.62 -12.90 -6.32
N ILE A 168 6.06 -14.01 -6.82
CA ILE A 168 5.59 -15.10 -5.98
C ILE A 168 6.77 -15.90 -5.45
N VAL A 169 7.76 -16.23 -6.29
CA VAL A 169 8.92 -17.07 -5.93
C VAL A 169 9.84 -16.38 -4.91
N VAL A 170 10.01 -15.06 -4.95
CA VAL A 170 10.85 -14.34 -3.98
C VAL A 170 10.38 -14.52 -2.52
N VAL A 171 9.12 -14.92 -2.33
CA VAL A 171 8.47 -15.04 -1.02
C VAL A 171 8.38 -16.50 -0.55
N VAL A 172 8.60 -17.46 -1.45
CA VAL A 172 8.48 -18.91 -1.19
C VAL A 172 9.88 -19.51 -1.03
#